data_AF-A0A7X9BW40-F1
#
_entry.id   AF-A0A7X9BW40-F1
#
_cell.length_a   1.000
_cell.length_b   1.000
_cell.length_c   1.000
_cell.angle_alpha   90.00
_cell.angle_beta   90.00
_cell.angle_gamma   90.00
#
_symmetry.space_group_name_H-M   'P 1'
#
loop_
_entity.id
_entity.type
_entity.pdbx_description
1 polymer ?
#
loop_
_entity_poly.entity_id
_entity_poly.type
_entity_poly.pdbx_seq_one_letter_code
_entity_poly.pdbx_strand_id
1 'polypeptide(L)'
;MELKKIKIDKSWKVLIYFDFILPAILFFIAWITGSSMLSKLFHSYETFVISPIPNFTAYTGIIGLIFHLGIIIYALLKEKIKDVILCILITLLVVLFFYFELNYAILRPLQF
;
A
#
# COMPACT_ATOMS: atom_id res chain seq x y z
N MET A 1 -30.56 -5.29 -9.43
CA MET A 1 -29.47 -5.92 -8.66
C MET A 1 -28.99 -4.88 -7.66
N GLU A 2 -29.45 -4.94 -6.41
CA GLU A 2 -28.99 -3.99 -5.38
C GLU A 2 -27.51 -4.26 -5.12
N LEU A 3 -26.65 -3.33 -5.53
CA LEU A 3 -25.26 -3.30 -5.10
C LEU A 3 -25.29 -3.14 -3.58
N LYS A 4 -25.09 -4.24 -2.85
CA LYS A 4 -24.85 -4.23 -1.40
C LYS A 4 -23.84 -3.12 -1.14
N LYS A 5 -24.26 -2.05 -0.47
CA LYS A 5 -23.37 -0.93 -0.08
C LYS A 5 -22.30 -1.51 0.83
N ILE A 6 -21.14 -1.85 0.28
CA ILE A 6 -19.96 -2.22 1.06
C ILE A 6 -19.57 -0.95 1.84
N LYS A 7 -20.07 -0.84 3.06
CA LYS A 7 -19.75 0.25 3.96
C LYS A 7 -18.42 -0.10 4.62
N ILE A 8 -17.33 0.45 4.10
CA ILE A 8 -16.05 0.44 4.79
C ILE A 8 -16.27 1.24 6.09
N ASP A 9 -16.16 0.63 7.27
CA ASP A 9 -16.44 1.34 8.52
C ASP A 9 -15.29 2.28 8.92
N LYS A 10 -14.05 1.78 8.78
CA LYS A 10 -12.80 2.50 9.13
C LYS A 10 -11.87 2.52 7.93
N SER A 11 -11.65 3.70 7.37
CA SER A 11 -10.83 3.90 6.17
C SER A 11 -9.36 3.55 6.42
N TRP A 12 -8.81 3.87 7.60
CA TRP A 12 -7.43 3.54 7.95
C TRP A 12 -7.14 2.03 7.91
N LYS A 13 -8.14 1.18 8.18
CA LYS A 13 -7.97 -0.29 8.11
C LYS A 13 -7.70 -0.76 6.68
N VAL A 14 -8.22 -0.04 5.69
CA VAL A 14 -7.98 -0.33 4.28
C VAL A 14 -6.51 -0.07 3.95
N LEU A 15 -5.97 1.07 4.37
CA LEU A 15 -4.54 1.36 4.23
C LEU A 15 -3.68 0.32 4.94
N ILE A 16 -3.97 -0.01 6.22
CA ILE A 16 -3.21 -1.05 6.93
C ILE A 16 -3.21 -2.39 6.18
N TYR A 17 -4.36 -2.79 5.64
CA TYR A 17 -4.46 -4.06 4.93
C TYR A 17 -3.61 -4.07 3.66
N PHE A 18 -3.72 -3.05 2.81
CA PHE A 18 -3.02 -3.01 1.53
C PHE A 18 -1.54 -2.62 1.68
N ASP A 19 -1.20 -1.74 2.61
CA ASP A 19 0.17 -1.23 2.73
C ASP A 19 1.07 -2.11 3.61
N PHE A 20 0.50 -2.93 4.50
CA PHE A 20 1.27 -3.75 5.44
C PHE A 20 0.88 -5.23 5.45
N ILE A 21 -0.41 -5.56 5.61
CA ILE A 21 -0.82 -6.97 5.82
C ILE A 21 -0.60 -7.80 4.55
N LEU A 22 -1.19 -7.37 3.44
CA LEU A 22 -1.06 -8.05 2.16
C LEU A 22 0.40 -8.18 1.68
N PRO A 23 1.23 -7.13 1.70
CA PRO A 23 2.64 -7.23 1.31
C PRO A 23 3.45 -8.09 2.27
N ALA A 24 3.19 -8.04 3.57
CA ALA A 24 3.83 -8.96 4.52
C ALA A 24 3.52 -10.42 4.17
N ILE A 25 2.26 -10.75 3.87
CA ILE A 25 1.88 -12.09 3.44
C ILE A 25 2.60 -12.49 2.15
N LEU A 26 2.61 -11.62 1.13
CA LEU A 26 3.31 -11.87 -0.13
C LEU A 26 4.81 -12.10 0.09
N PHE A 27 5.44 -11.26 0.90
CA PHE A 27 6.83 -11.36 1.30
C PHE A 27 7.12 -12.70 1.99
N PHE A 28 6.33 -13.05 3.01
CA PHE A 28 6.56 -14.29 3.77
C PHE A 28 6.45 -15.52 2.89
N ILE A 29 5.45 -15.58 1.99
CA ILE A 29 5.31 -16.70 1.07
C ILE A 29 6.48 -16.73 0.07
N ALA A 30 6.87 -15.58 -0.50
CA ALA A 30 8.01 -15.50 -1.40
C ALA A 30 9.31 -15.96 -0.73
N TRP A 31 9.54 -15.53 0.50
CA TRP A 31 10.73 -15.85 1.27
C TRP A 31 10.80 -17.33 1.65
N ILE A 32 9.72 -17.92 2.17
CA ILE A 32 9.68 -19.34 2.57
C ILE A 32 9.80 -20.27 1.36
N THR A 33 9.18 -19.90 0.23
CA THR A 33 9.19 -20.74 -0.97
C THR A 33 10.43 -20.55 -1.84
N GLY A 34 11.19 -19.45 -1.66
CA GLY A 34 12.28 -19.08 -2.57
C GLY A 34 11.81 -18.77 -4.00
N SER A 35 10.53 -18.45 -4.19
CA SER A 35 9.97 -18.30 -5.54
C SER A 35 10.30 -16.93 -6.14
N SER A 36 11.13 -16.90 -7.19
CA SER A 36 11.42 -15.68 -7.99
C SER A 36 10.16 -15.01 -8.53
N MET A 37 9.13 -15.79 -8.91
CA MET A 37 7.86 -15.24 -9.36
C MET A 37 7.16 -14.46 -8.24
N LEU A 38 7.14 -15.00 -7.01
CA LEU A 38 6.50 -14.33 -5.88
C LEU A 38 7.31 -13.11 -5.41
N SER A 39 8.64 -13.17 -5.46
CA SER A 39 9.50 -12.01 -5.19
C SER A 39 9.23 -10.86 -6.16
N LYS A 40 9.11 -11.17 -7.47
CA LYS A 40 8.75 -10.18 -8.51
C LYS A 40 7.34 -9.63 -8.30
N LEU A 41 6.40 -10.46 -7.88
CA LEU A 41 5.04 -10.03 -7.56
C LEU A 41 5.03 -9.08 -6.35
N PHE A 42 5.73 -9.43 -5.27
CA PHE A 42 5.89 -8.57 -4.09
C PHE A 42 6.51 -7.22 -4.49
N HIS A 43 7.63 -7.23 -5.22
CA HIS A 43 8.30 -6.02 -5.66
C HIS A 43 7.42 -5.14 -6.57
N SER A 44 6.68 -5.76 -7.51
CA SER A 44 5.73 -5.04 -8.36
C SER A 44 4.60 -4.43 -7.52
N TYR A 45 4.10 -5.17 -6.54
CA TYR A 45 3.06 -4.69 -5.64
C TYR A 45 3.52 -3.47 -4.82
N GLU A 46 4.73 -3.52 -4.24
CA GLU A 46 5.34 -2.37 -3.56
C GLU A 46 5.47 -1.16 -4.50
N THR A 47 5.96 -1.39 -5.72
CA THR A 47 6.30 -0.31 -6.66
C THR A 47 5.07 0.37 -7.26
N PHE A 48 4.01 -0.38 -7.56
CA PHE A 48 2.84 0.15 -8.25
C PHE A 48 1.69 0.49 -7.30
N VAL A 49 1.44 -0.34 -6.28
CA VAL A 49 0.21 -0.26 -5.47
C VAL A 49 0.47 0.41 -4.13
N ILE A 50 1.59 0.10 -3.47
CA ILE A 50 1.88 0.68 -2.16
C ILE A 50 2.52 2.05 -2.31
N SER A 51 3.58 2.18 -3.13
CA SER A 51 4.32 3.43 -3.25
C SER A 51 3.39 4.57 -3.66
N PRO A 52 3.25 5.63 -2.83
CA PRO A 52 2.47 6.80 -3.16
C PRO A 52 3.35 7.90 -3.78
N ILE A 53 4.60 7.59 -4.12
CA ILE A 53 5.55 8.54 -4.73
C ILE A 53 5.51 8.33 -6.25
N PRO A 54 4.86 9.22 -7.01
CA PRO A 54 4.75 9.03 -8.45
C PRO A 54 6.09 9.26 -9.14
N ASN A 55 6.47 8.31 -10.00
CA ASN A 55 7.54 8.50 -10.98
C ASN A 55 6.91 8.50 -12.37
N PHE A 56 6.77 9.68 -12.97
CA PHE A 56 6.11 9.85 -14.27
C PHE A 56 6.91 9.29 -15.45
N THR A 57 8.23 9.10 -15.31
CA THR A 57 9.04 8.47 -16.34
C THR A 57 8.83 6.96 -16.38
N ALA A 58 8.74 6.33 -15.21
CA ALA A 58 8.52 4.89 -15.06
C ALA A 58 7.04 4.49 -14.97
N TYR A 59 6.13 5.46 -14.86
CA TYR A 59 4.70 5.26 -14.60
C TYR A 59 4.41 4.43 -13.33
N THR A 60 5.26 4.54 -12.31
CA THR A 60 5.11 3.86 -11.01
C THR A 60 4.58 4.81 -9.94
N GLY A 61 4.03 4.25 -8.86
CA GLY A 61 3.50 5.00 -7.71
C GLY A 61 2.26 5.88 -7.95
N ILE A 62 1.79 6.02 -9.20
CA ILE A 62 0.57 6.78 -9.53
C ILE A 62 -0.66 6.08 -8.94
N ILE A 63 -0.75 4.75 -9.07
CA ILE A 63 -1.87 3.96 -8.54
C ILE A 63 -1.87 4.05 -7.01
N GLY A 64 -0.72 3.87 -6.36
CA GLY A 64 -0.59 4.03 -4.91
C GLY A 64 -0.99 5.42 -4.42
N LEU A 65 -0.57 6.49 -5.12
CA LEU A 65 -0.98 7.85 -4.78
C LEU A 65 -2.50 8.03 -4.88
N ILE A 66 -3.11 7.60 -5.98
CA ILE A 66 -4.56 7.69 -6.19
C ILE A 66 -5.31 6.89 -5.11
N PHE A 67 -4.80 5.70 -4.77
CA PHE A 67 -5.38 4.85 -3.74
C PHE A 67 -5.35 5.55 -2.36
N HIS A 68 -4.19 6.05 -1.94
CA HIS A 68 -4.06 6.74 -0.65
C HIS A 68 -4.93 8.01 -0.58
N LEU A 69 -4.89 8.85 -1.63
CA LEU A 69 -5.74 10.04 -1.71
C LEU A 69 -7.23 9.69 -1.70
N GLY A 70 -7.62 8.65 -2.44
CA GLY A 70 -8.99 8.16 -2.50
C GLY A 70 -9.51 7.74 -1.12
N ILE A 71 -8.70 7.02 -0.34
CA ILE A 71 -9.07 6.61 1.02
C ILE A 71 -9.14 7.80 1.99
N ILE A 72 -8.22 8.77 1.90
CA ILE A 72 -8.26 9.99 2.72
C ILE A 72 -9.50 10.83 2.37
N ILE A 73 -9.77 11.08 1.09
CA ILE A 73 -10.96 11.82 0.63
C ILE A 73 -12.22 11.11 1.12
N TYR A 74 -12.28 9.79 0.98
CA TYR A 74 -13.40 9.00 1.46
C TYR A 74 -13.58 9.06 2.99
N ALA A 75 -12.49 9.13 3.76
CA ALA A 75 -12.55 9.36 5.21
C ALA A 75 -13.05 10.77 5.54
N LEU A 76 -12.63 11.79 4.79
CA LEU A 76 -13.09 13.18 4.93
C LEU A 76 -14.61 13.28 4.67
N LEU A 77 -15.11 12.63 3.61
CA LEU A 77 -16.53 12.60 3.26
C LEU A 77 -17.43 11.94 4.34
N LYS A 78 -16.85 11.16 5.26
CA LYS A 78 -17.57 10.58 6.40
C LYS A 78 -17.51 11.45 7.65
N GLU A 79 -16.81 12.58 7.60
CA GLU A 79 -16.62 13.51 8.72
C GLU A 79 -15.99 12.85 9.97
N LYS A 80 -15.30 11.72 9.79
CA LYS A 80 -14.62 11.00 10.88
C LYS A 80 -13.17 11.51 11.03
N ILE A 81 -12.97 12.65 11.70
CA ILE A 81 -11.65 13.30 11.84
C ILE A 81 -10.56 12.34 12.36
N LYS A 82 -10.87 11.50 13.35
CA LYS A 82 -9.90 10.50 13.87
C LYS A 82 -9.45 9.50 12.79
N ASP A 83 -10.35 9.11 11.90
CA ASP A 83 -10.06 8.20 10.79
C ASP A 83 -9.16 8.88 9.76
N VAL A 84 -9.44 10.16 9.45
CA VAL A 84 -8.64 10.99 8.55
C VAL A 84 -7.21 11.15 9.07
N ILE A 85 -7.04 11.51 10.35
CA ILE A 85 -5.72 11.66 10.98
C ILE A 85 -4.92 10.35 10.86
N LEU A 86 -5.54 9.22 11.16
CA LEU A 86 -4.88 7.91 11.02
C LEU A 86 -4.52 7.61 9.57
N CYS A 87 -5.39 7.93 8.60
CA CYS A 87 -5.07 7.75 7.19
C CYS A 87 -3.86 8.61 6.77
N ILE A 88 -3.82 9.87 7.16
CA ILE A 88 -2.70 10.78 6.85
C ILE A 88 -1.39 10.26 7.47
N LEU A 89 -1.42 9.84 8.73
CA LEU A 89 -0.24 9.29 9.40
C LEU A 89 0.28 8.03 8.72
N ILE A 90 -0.62 7.11 8.34
CA ILE A 90 -0.24 5.90 7.60
C ILE A 90 0.38 6.27 6.26
N THR A 91 -0.28 7.11 5.46
CA THR A 91 0.25 7.57 4.17
C THR A 91 1.63 8.21 4.33
N LEU A 92 1.83 9.05 5.35
CA LEU A 92 3.12 9.68 5.60
C LEU A 92 4.20 8.65 5.93
N LEU A 93 3.90 7.65 6.76
CA LEU A 93 4.83 6.56 7.05
C LEU A 93 5.21 5.77 5.79
N VAL A 94 4.23 5.49 4.92
CA VAL A 94 4.47 4.80 3.63
C VAL A 94 5.33 5.68 2.71
N VAL A 95 5.03 6.98 2.59
CA VAL A 95 5.88 7.94 1.84
C VAL A 95 7.31 7.91 2.37
N LEU A 96 7.51 8.02 3.68
CA LEU A 96 8.86 8.00 4.27
C LEU A 96 9.58 6.67 4.02
N PHE A 97 8.86 5.54 4.10
CA PHE A 97 9.41 4.22 3.80
C PHE A 97 9.99 4.13 2.39
N PHE A 98 9.28 4.62 1.37
CA PHE A 98 9.79 4.66 0.00
C PHE A 98 10.80 5.79 -0.25
N TYR A 99 10.64 6.94 0.39
CA TYR A 99 11.57 8.07 0.26
C TYR A 99 12.97 7.73 0.75
N PHE A 100 13.07 6.97 1.85
CA PHE A 100 14.34 6.48 2.40
C PHE A 100 14.78 5.14 1.80
N GLU A 101 14.12 4.66 0.73
CA GLU A 101 14.51 3.43 0.04
C GLU A 101 14.52 2.18 0.94
N LEU A 102 13.75 2.20 2.04
CA LEU A 102 13.70 1.09 3.00
C LEU A 102 13.09 -0.18 2.37
N ASN A 103 12.26 -0.03 1.34
CA ASN A 103 11.75 -1.13 0.53
C ASN A 103 12.90 -2.00 -0.03
N TYR A 104 14.01 -1.40 -0.49
CA TYR A 104 15.15 -2.17 -1.00
C TYR A 104 15.87 -2.98 0.07
N ALA A 105 15.83 -2.56 1.34
CA ALA A 105 16.36 -3.36 2.43
C ALA A 105 15.53 -4.65 2.63
N ILE A 106 14.21 -4.56 2.45
CA ILE A 106 13.28 -5.69 2.55
C ILE A 106 13.41 -6.65 1.36
N LEU A 107 13.81 -6.16 0.18
CA LEU A 107 14.02 -7.03 -0.99
C LEU A 107 15.23 -7.96 -0.85
N ARG A 108 16.27 -7.58 -0.09
CA ARG A 108 17.53 -8.34 0.05
C ARG A 108 17.39 -9.84 0.38
N PRO A 109 16.53 -10.27 1.32
CA PRO A 109 16.35 -11.69 1.61
C PRO A 109 15.60 -12.50 0.53
N LEU A 110 14.98 -11.85 -0.46
CA LEU A 110 14.21 -12.52 -1.51
C LEU A 110 15.10 -12.95 -2.68
N GLN A 111 14.72 -14.05 -3.33
CA GLN A 111 15.37 -14.53 -4.56
C GLN A 111 14.72 -13.88 -5.77
N PHE A 112 15.47 -13.19 -6.63
CA PHE A 112 14.98 -12.48 -7.83
C PHE A 112 15.38 -13.17 -9.13
#